data_AF-A0A3A6NK00-F1
#
_entry.id   AF-A0A3A6NK00-F1
#
_cell.length_a   1.000
_cell.length_b   1.000
_cell.length_c   1.000
_cell.angle_alpha   90.00
_cell.angle_beta   90.00
_cell.angle_gamma   90.00
#
_symmetry.space_group_name_H-M   'P 1'
#
loop_
_entity.id
_entity.type
_entity.pdbx_description
1 polymer ?
#
loop_
_entity_poly.entity_id
_entity_poly.type
_entity_poly.pdbx_seq_one_letter_code
_entity_poly.pdbx_strand_id
1 'polypeptide(L)'
;MLKLVKQGVSEQEIRAKFTTKDRKGSAREMTAVEFAQQLKQAMVEAGDIKQAPRKKQAAKPVGYKVTKTGRLTITNFAEFTSVKGGEVFTLERPRGRSKAWRLVPQPKKK
;
A
#
# COMPACT_ATOMS: atom_id res chain seq x y z
N MET A 1 -23.40 11.33 17.06
CA MET A 1 -22.01 11.85 17.05
C MET A 1 -21.92 13.21 16.35
N LEU A 2 -22.17 13.29 15.03
CA LEU A 2 -22.03 14.53 14.23
C LEU A 2 -22.81 15.75 14.79
N LYS A 3 -24.02 15.52 15.30
CA LYS A 3 -24.87 16.54 15.93
C LYS A 3 -24.19 17.19 17.16
N LEU A 4 -23.54 16.39 18.01
CA LEU A 4 -22.86 16.89 19.22
C LEU A 4 -21.62 17.71 18.87
N VAL A 5 -20.89 17.30 17.83
CA VAL A 5 -19.75 18.07 17.30
C VAL A 5 -20.23 19.43 16.76
N LYS A 6 -21.33 19.46 15.99
CA LYS A 6 -21.92 20.71 15.49
C LYS A 6 -22.50 21.60 16.61
N GLN A 7 -22.85 21.02 17.75
CA GLN A 7 -23.32 21.73 18.95
C GLN A 7 -22.18 22.24 19.85
N GLY A 8 -20.91 22.03 19.47
CA GLY A 8 -19.75 22.51 20.23
C GLY A 8 -19.40 21.67 21.47
N VAL A 9 -19.94 20.45 21.58
CA VAL A 9 -19.62 19.54 22.70
C VAL A 9 -18.17 19.09 22.62
N SER A 10 -17.50 19.01 23.77
CA SER A 10 -16.10 18.63 23.85
C SER A 10 -15.85 17.19 23.36
N GLU A 11 -14.69 16.96 22.76
CA GLU A 11 -14.29 15.66 22.24
C GLU A 11 -14.29 14.56 23.33
N GLN A 12 -13.85 14.90 24.54
CA GLN A 12 -13.81 13.99 25.68
C GLN A 12 -15.23 13.55 26.09
N GLU A 13 -16.19 14.48 26.15
CA GLU A 13 -17.58 14.16 26.46
C GLU A 13 -18.24 13.29 25.39
N ILE A 14 -17.90 13.48 24.12
CA ILE A 14 -18.42 12.64 23.04
C ILE A 14 -17.82 11.23 23.13
N ARG A 15 -16.53 11.09 23.46
CA ARG A 15 -15.88 9.78 23.64
C ARG A 15 -16.42 9.00 24.83
N ALA A 16 -16.82 9.69 25.90
CA ALA A 16 -17.48 9.07 27.04
C ALA A 16 -18.88 8.53 26.68
N LYS A 17 -19.60 9.19 25.76
CA LYS A 17 -20.96 8.80 25.32
C LYS A 17 -20.97 7.76 24.20
N PHE A 18 -19.91 7.71 23.39
CA PHE A 18 -19.76 6.79 22.26
C PHE A 18 -18.62 5.81 22.55
N THR A 19 -18.93 4.76 23.32
CA THR A 19 -17.98 3.69 23.63
C THR A 19 -17.76 2.77 22.43
N THR A 20 -16.51 2.38 22.18
CA THR A 20 -16.14 1.35 21.21
C THR A 20 -15.90 0.01 21.90
N LYS A 21 -15.84 -1.07 21.13
CA LYS A 21 -15.49 -2.39 21.66
C LYS A 21 -13.98 -2.61 21.54
N ASP A 22 -13.38 -3.15 22.59
CA ASP A 22 -12.00 -3.63 22.55
C ASP A 22 -11.92 -4.98 21.80
N ARG A 23 -10.69 -5.49 21.64
CA ARG A 23 -10.41 -6.74 20.92
C ARG A 23 -11.00 -7.99 21.59
N LYS A 24 -11.38 -7.88 22.87
CA LYS A 24 -12.05 -8.90 23.68
C LYS A 24 -13.56 -8.65 23.83
N GLY A 25 -14.09 -7.62 23.15
CA GLY A 25 -15.53 -7.29 23.13
C GLY A 25 -15.99 -6.38 24.28
N SER A 26 -15.09 -5.94 25.16
CA SER A 26 -15.42 -5.06 26.29
C SER A 26 -15.64 -3.62 25.82
N ALA A 27 -16.62 -2.92 26.39
CA ALA A 27 -16.85 -1.52 26.10
C ALA A 27 -15.71 -0.67 26.67
N ARG A 28 -15.10 0.17 25.83
CA ARG A 28 -14.07 1.14 26.22
C ARG A 28 -14.31 2.48 25.54
N GLU A 29 -13.69 3.52 26.08
CA GLU A 29 -13.64 4.81 25.41
C GLU A 29 -12.85 4.70 24.09
N MET A 30 -13.28 5.50 23.12
CA MET A 30 -12.60 5.62 21.85
C MET A 30 -11.28 6.37 21.98
N THR A 31 -10.24 5.88 21.30
CA THR A 31 -9.00 6.65 21.14
C THR A 31 -9.20 7.82 20.18
N ALA A 32 -8.24 8.75 20.17
CA ALA A 32 -8.32 9.91 19.30
C ALA A 32 -8.36 9.59 17.81
N VAL A 33 -7.61 8.56 17.42
CA VAL A 33 -7.57 8.07 16.03
C VAL A 33 -8.91 7.47 15.63
N GLU A 34 -9.51 6.67 16.49
CA GLU A 34 -10.82 6.04 16.23
C GLU A 34 -11.93 7.09 16.15
N PHE A 35 -11.89 8.09 17.04
CA PHE A 35 -12.85 9.20 17.02
C PHE A 35 -12.77 9.97 15.71
N ALA A 36 -11.56 10.33 15.26
CA ALA A 36 -11.36 11.02 13.99
C ALA A 36 -11.85 10.19 12.79
N GLN A 37 -11.63 8.86 12.82
CA GLN A 37 -12.11 7.95 11.78
C GLN A 37 -13.64 7.89 11.73
N GLN A 38 -14.30 7.70 12.88
CA GLN A 38 -15.77 7.67 12.94
C GLN A 38 -16.39 9.01 12.60
N LEU A 39 -15.80 10.12 13.05
CA LEU A 39 -16.28 11.46 12.72
C LEU A 39 -16.19 11.70 11.20
N LYS A 40 -15.06 11.36 10.59
CA LYS A 40 -14.88 11.45 9.14
C LYS A 40 -15.90 10.60 8.39
N GLN A 41 -16.16 9.38 8.84
CA GLN A 41 -17.16 8.50 8.25
C GLN A 41 -18.56 9.11 8.34
N ALA A 42 -18.95 9.61 9.52
CA ALA A 42 -20.24 10.27 9.71
C ALA A 42 -20.40 11.53 8.84
N MET A 43 -19.33 12.29 8.62
CA MET A 43 -19.33 13.46 7.73
C MET A 43 -19.47 13.08 6.25
N VAL A 44 -18.92 11.94 5.85
CA VAL A 44 -19.11 11.39 4.49
C VAL A 44 -20.56 10.93 4.29
N GLU A 45 -21.14 10.24 5.27
CA GLU A 45 -22.54 9.78 5.23
C GLU A 45 -23.54 10.93 5.26
N ALA A 46 -23.23 12.00 6.00
CA ALA A 46 -24.03 13.22 6.03
C ALA A 46 -23.92 14.07 4.74
N GLY A 47 -23.06 13.69 3.80
CA GLY A 47 -22.82 14.44 2.56
C GLY A 47 -21.99 15.72 2.73
N ASP A 48 -21.53 16.03 3.95
CA ASP A 48 -20.70 17.20 4.27
C ASP A 48 -19.28 17.07 3.69
N ILE A 49 -18.79 15.84 3.47
CA ILE A 49 -17.48 15.55 2.87
C ILE A 49 -17.64 14.57 1.70
N LYS A 50 -17.29 15.00 0.49
CA LYS A 50 -17.09 14.06 -0.62
C LYS A 50 -15.85 13.21 -0.32
N GLN A 51 -16.03 11.90 -0.18
CA GLN A 51 -14.92 10.97 -0.05
C GLN A 51 -14.12 11.03 -1.37
N ALA A 52 -12.97 11.70 -1.34
CA ALA A 52 -12.11 11.73 -2.52
C ALA A 52 -11.74 10.27 -2.86
N PRO A 53 -11.97 9.81 -4.10
CA PRO A 53 -11.57 8.47 -4.47
C PRO A 53 -10.07 8.36 -4.22
N ARG A 54 -9.67 7.37 -3.42
CA ARG A 54 -8.27 7.07 -3.17
C ARG A 54 -7.66 6.79 -4.55
N LYS A 55 -6.94 7.77 -5.12
CA LYS A 55 -6.26 7.59 -6.40
C LYS A 55 -5.33 6.41 -6.20
N LYS A 56 -5.67 5.25 -6.78
CA LYS A 56 -4.73 4.16 -6.93
C LYS A 56 -3.55 4.79 -7.65
N GLN A 57 -2.43 4.99 -6.96
CA GLN A 57 -1.17 5.22 -7.66
C GLN A 57 -0.94 3.93 -8.42
N ALA A 58 -1.32 3.92 -9.70
CA ALA A 58 -0.89 2.88 -10.60
C ALA A 58 0.63 2.83 -10.46
N ALA A 59 1.16 1.64 -10.12
CA ALA A 59 2.59 1.42 -10.13
C ALA A 59 3.10 1.93 -11.47
N LYS A 60 3.91 3.00 -11.46
CA LYS A 60 4.42 3.58 -12.69
C LYS A 60 5.16 2.44 -13.41
N PRO A 61 4.81 2.10 -14.67
CA PRO A 61 5.55 1.09 -15.38
C PRO A 61 7.00 1.56 -15.45
N VAL A 62 7.91 0.76 -14.90
CA VAL A 62 9.35 1.01 -14.96
C VAL A 62 9.74 0.84 -16.42
N GLY A 63 9.84 1.96 -17.14
CA GLY A 63 10.24 1.99 -18.54
C GLY A 63 11.74 1.80 -18.65
N TYR A 64 12.18 0.69 -19.24
CA TYR A 64 13.58 0.45 -19.54
C TYR A 64 13.93 1.11 -20.87
N LYS A 65 14.86 2.08 -20.84
CA LYS A 65 15.37 2.71 -22.06
C LYS A 65 16.44 1.81 -22.68
N VAL A 66 16.12 1.19 -23.81
CA VAL A 66 17.10 0.48 -24.62
C VAL A 66 17.99 1.53 -25.29
N THR A 67 19.28 1.54 -24.94
CA THR A 67 20.27 2.39 -25.61
C THR A 67 20.60 1.85 -27.00
N LYS A 68 21.16 2.67 -27.89
CA LYS A 68 21.45 2.30 -29.31
C LYS A 68 22.30 1.02 -29.48
N THR A 69 22.93 0.54 -28.41
CA THR A 69 23.72 -0.69 -28.35
C THR A 69 22.97 -1.90 -27.75
N GLY A 70 21.66 -1.80 -27.51
CA GLY A 70 20.81 -2.92 -27.10
C GLY A 70 21.01 -3.41 -25.65
N ARG A 71 21.81 -2.72 -24.83
CA ARG A 71 22.09 -3.15 -23.45
C ARG A 71 21.07 -2.59 -22.46
N LEU A 72 20.35 -3.49 -21.78
CA LEU A 72 19.56 -3.18 -20.58
C LEU A 72 20.52 -3.03 -19.39
N THR A 73 20.67 -1.82 -18.88
CA THR A 73 21.39 -1.58 -17.62
C THR A 73 20.36 -1.59 -16.49
N ILE A 74 20.32 -2.66 -15.70
CA ILE A 74 19.51 -2.70 -14.49
C ILE A 74 20.36 -2.18 -13.34
N THR A 75 20.28 -0.89 -13.06
CA THR A 75 21.04 -0.27 -11.95
C THR A 75 20.75 -0.89 -10.58
N ASN A 76 19.60 -1.54 -10.40
CA ASN A 76 19.19 -2.09 -9.10
C ASN A 76 19.19 -3.63 -9.03
N PHE A 77 19.61 -4.34 -10.09
CA PHE A 77 19.53 -5.82 -10.11
C PHE A 77 20.43 -6.48 -9.06
N ALA A 78 21.64 -5.93 -8.88
CA ALA A 78 22.61 -6.46 -7.93
C ALA A 78 22.13 -6.34 -6.47
N GLU A 79 21.42 -5.26 -6.13
CA GLU A 79 20.87 -5.04 -4.78
C GLU A 79 19.72 -6.02 -4.46
N PHE A 80 18.88 -6.35 -5.44
CA PHE A 80 17.73 -7.23 -5.24
C PHE A 80 18.05 -8.73 -5.33
N THR A 81 19.10 -9.10 -6.06
CA THR A 81 19.45 -10.51 -6.30
C THR A 81 20.67 -10.98 -5.52
N SER A 82 21.40 -10.08 -4.85
CA SER A 82 22.67 -10.36 -4.16
C SER A 82 23.75 -10.97 -5.07
N VAL A 83 23.61 -10.80 -6.38
CA VAL A 83 24.49 -11.35 -7.39
C VAL A 83 25.57 -10.33 -7.76
N LYS A 84 26.83 -10.78 -7.85
CA LYS A 84 27.97 -9.95 -8.25
C LYS A 84 27.95 -9.70 -9.76
N GLY A 85 28.44 -8.51 -10.17
CA GLY A 85 28.60 -8.18 -11.59
C GLY A 85 29.49 -9.20 -12.31
N GLY A 86 29.06 -9.66 -13.49
CA GLY A 86 29.77 -10.66 -14.30
C GLY A 86 29.12 -12.05 -14.35
N GLU A 87 27.98 -12.25 -13.69
CA GLU A 87 27.15 -13.46 -13.86
C GLU A 87 26.23 -13.35 -15.09
N VAL A 88 26.13 -14.45 -15.83
CA VAL A 88 25.31 -14.54 -17.05
C VAL A 88 23.97 -15.16 -16.70
N PHE A 89 22.88 -14.55 -17.14
CA PHE A 89 21.51 -15.03 -16.92
C PHE A 89 20.87 -15.38 -18.26
N THR A 90 20.06 -16.43 -18.26
CA THR A 90 19.19 -16.79 -19.38
C THR A 90 17.74 -16.44 -19.07
N LEU A 91 17.00 -16.02 -20.10
CA LEU A 91 15.59 -15.73 -19.99
C LEU A 91 14.79 -16.97 -20.38
N GLU A 92 14.09 -17.56 -19.42
CA GLU A 92 13.22 -18.71 -19.64
C GLU A 92 11.76 -18.31 -19.81
N ARG A 93 11.10 -18.97 -20.78
CA ARG A 93 9.66 -18.87 -21.00
C ARG A 93 8.89 -19.28 -19.73
N PRO A 94 7.70 -18.69 -19.48
CA PRO A 94 6.86 -19.07 -18.34
C PRO A 94 6.54 -20.57 -18.36
N ARG A 95 6.59 -21.23 -17.19
CA ARG A 95 6.27 -22.66 -17.03
C ARG A 95 5.20 -22.87 -15.95
N GLY A 96 4.33 -23.87 -16.15
CA GLY A 96 3.26 -24.24 -15.22
C GLY A 96 2.14 -23.18 -15.15
N ARG A 97 1.67 -22.87 -13.93
CA ARG A 97 0.60 -21.87 -13.70
C ARG A 97 1.09 -20.40 -13.73
N SER A 98 2.40 -20.15 -13.83
CA SER A 98 2.94 -18.80 -13.86
C SER A 98 2.96 -18.24 -15.28
N LYS A 99 2.56 -16.98 -15.44
CA LYS A 99 2.62 -16.23 -16.72
C LYS A 99 3.87 -15.34 -16.84
N ALA A 100 4.73 -15.30 -15.83
CA ALA A 100 5.92 -14.44 -15.80
C ALA A 100 7.16 -15.15 -16.38
N TRP A 101 7.94 -14.39 -17.15
CA TRP A 101 9.27 -14.81 -17.62
C TRP A 101 10.24 -14.87 -16.44
N ARG A 102 11.17 -15.84 -16.47
CA ARG A 102 12.13 -16.06 -15.38
C ARG A 102 13.54 -15.78 -15.86
N LEU A 103 14.31 -15.06 -15.05
CA LEU A 103 15.76 -14.95 -15.21
C LEU A 103 16.39 -16.08 -14.38
N VAL A 104 17.16 -16.94 -15.04
CA VAL A 104 17.82 -18.09 -14.41
C VAL A 104 19.33 -17.92 -14.56
N PRO A 105 20.14 -18.08 -13.50
CA PRO A 105 21.58 -18.00 -13.62
C PRO A 105 22.09 -19.14 -14.52
N GLN A 106 22.92 -18.79 -15.49
CA GLN A 106 23.56 -19.77 -16.35
C GLN A 106 24.77 -20.35 -15.60
N PRO A 107 24.89 -21.67 -15.44
CA PRO A 107 26.08 -22.26 -14.87
C PRO A 107 27.28 -21.86 -15.74
N LYS A 108 28.31 -21.28 -15.12
CA LYS A 108 29.58 -21.01 -15.79
C LYS A 108 30.09 -22.35 -16.33
N LYS A 109 30.13 -22.51 -17.66
CA LYS A 109 30.86 -23.64 -18.25
C LYS A 109 32.32 -23.49 -17.80
N LYS A 110 32.81 -24.47 -17.04
CA LYS A 110 34.24 -24.61 -16.74
C LYS A 110 35.01 -24.86 -18.02
#